data_AF-A0A4Q3YP21-F1
#
_entry.id   AF-A0A4Q3YP21-F1
#
_cell.length_a   1.000
_cell.length_b   1.000
_cell.length_c   1.000
_cell.angle_alpha   90.00
_cell.angle_beta   90.00
_cell.angle_gamma   90.00
#
_symmetry.space_group_name_H-M   'P 1'
#
loop_
_entity.id
_entity.type
_entity.pdbx_description
1 polymer ?
#
loop_
_entity_poly.entity_id
_entity_poly.type
_entity_poly.pdbx_seq_one_letter_code
_entity_poly.pdbx_strand_id
1 'polypeptide(L)'
;MKLLQILLPLYDNGGEAYPKAMFDRIRSELTDAFGGVTAFLRSSTVGLWEKESGEVQRDDVVLFEIMTNDPDRNWWQHYRHDLQNRFRQQSWTTA
;
A
#
# COMPACT_ATOMS: atom_id res chain seq x y z
N MET A 1 19.24 -6.82 11.19
CA MET A 1 17.97 -6.09 10.99
C MET A 1 18.05 -5.28 9.70
N LYS A 2 17.04 -5.42 8.84
CA LYS A 2 16.87 -4.69 7.58
C LYS A 2 15.49 -4.05 7.60
N LEU A 3 15.42 -2.81 7.13
CA LEU A 3 14.17 -2.09 6.89
C LEU A 3 13.74 -2.33 5.44
N LEU A 4 12.50 -2.77 5.24
CA LEU A 4 11.87 -2.91 3.94
C LEU A 4 10.74 -1.91 3.84
N GLN A 5 10.67 -1.26 2.69
CA GLN A 5 9.70 -0.20 2.41
C GLN A 5 8.90 -0.58 1.17
N ILE A 6 7.58 -0.59 1.28
CA ILE A 6 6.65 -0.79 0.17
C ILE A 6 5.88 0.52 -0.01
N LEU A 7 5.91 1.06 -1.22
CA LEU A 7 5.16 2.25 -1.63
C LEU A 7 4.03 1.79 -2.54
N LEU A 8 2.80 2.07 -2.15
CA LEU A 8 1.60 1.71 -2.91
C LEU A 8 0.80 2.97 -3.25
N PRO A 9 0.27 3.09 -4.48
CA PRO A 9 -0.52 4.24 -4.86
C PRO A 9 -1.83 4.26 -4.08
N LEU A 10 -2.29 5.45 -3.68
CA LEU A 10 -3.60 5.61 -3.04
C LEU A 10 -4.74 5.65 -4.07
N TYR A 11 -4.43 6.07 -5.29
CA TYR A 11 -5.38 6.21 -6.39
C TYR A 11 -5.00 5.31 -7.56
N ASP A 12 -5.99 4.86 -8.31
CA ASP A 12 -5.80 4.13 -9.56
C ASP A 12 -5.39 5.07 -10.72
N ASN A 13 -5.24 4.52 -11.93
CA ASN A 13 -4.90 5.33 -13.11
C ASN A 13 -6.04 6.27 -13.55
N GLY A 14 -7.28 6.00 -13.14
CA GLY A 14 -8.46 6.84 -13.36
C GLY A 14 -8.59 8.00 -12.36
N GLY A 15 -7.86 7.94 -11.23
CA GLY A 15 -7.97 8.89 -10.13
C GLY A 15 -8.97 8.47 -9.04
N GLU A 16 -9.50 7.25 -9.08
CA GLU A 16 -10.35 6.68 -8.05
C GLU A 16 -9.49 6.14 -6.89
N ALA A 17 -9.88 6.43 -5.65
CA ALA A 17 -9.15 5.96 -4.47
C ALA A 17 -9.35 4.45 -4.27
N TYR A 18 -8.26 3.73 -3.97
CA TYR A 18 -8.36 2.33 -3.57
C TYR A 18 -9.11 2.19 -2.23
N PRO A 19 -9.98 1.18 -2.08
CA PRO A 19 -10.68 0.95 -0.83
C PRO A 19 -9.71 0.72 0.33
N LYS A 20 -9.96 1.33 1.49
CA LYS A 20 -9.14 1.14 2.71
C LYS A 20 -8.94 -0.34 3.07
N ALA A 21 -9.96 -1.18 2.84
CA ALA A 21 -9.91 -2.61 3.07
C ALA A 21 -8.77 -3.32 2.31
N MET A 22 -8.35 -2.80 1.16
CA MET A 22 -7.20 -3.33 0.42
C MET A 22 -5.90 -3.12 1.20
N PHE A 23 -5.69 -1.92 1.75
CA PHE A 23 -4.52 -1.62 2.58
C PHE A 23 -4.56 -2.35 3.92
N ASP A 24 -5.73 -2.52 4.53
CA ASP A 24 -5.90 -3.30 5.76
C ASP A 24 -5.55 -4.78 5.56
N ARG A 25 -5.91 -5.35 4.40
CA ARG A 25 -5.50 -6.70 4.02
C ARG A 25 -3.98 -6.82 3.88
N ILE A 26 -3.34 -5.88 3.20
CA ILE A 26 -1.88 -5.84 3.03
C ILE A 26 -1.18 -5.73 4.39
N ARG A 27 -1.70 -4.89 5.29
CA ARG A 27 -1.22 -4.78 6.67
C ARG A 27 -1.30 -6.12 7.39
N SER A 28 -2.41 -6.83 7.27
CA SER A 28 -2.61 -8.12 7.92
C SER A 28 -1.66 -9.18 7.36
N GLU A 29 -1.56 -9.30 6.03
CA GLU A 29 -0.65 -10.22 5.33
C GLU A 29 0.82 -9.99 5.74
N LEU A 30 1.25 -8.73 5.87
CA LEU A 30 2.60 -8.38 6.33
C LEU A 30 2.80 -8.63 7.84
N THR A 31 1.77 -8.41 8.66
CA THR A 31 1.81 -8.71 10.10
C THR A 31 1.97 -10.22 10.32
N ASP A 32 1.20 -11.03 9.60
CA ASP A 32 1.22 -12.49 9.70
C ASP A 32 2.56 -13.06 9.22
N ALA A 33 3.14 -12.49 8.16
CA ALA A 33 4.40 -12.96 7.60
C ALA A 33 5.65 -12.57 8.44
N PHE A 34 5.65 -11.39 9.07
CA PHE A 34 6.86 -10.84 9.71
C PHE A 34 6.71 -10.54 11.20
N GLY A 35 5.54 -10.77 11.80
CA GLY A 35 5.29 -10.53 13.23
C GLY A 35 5.10 -9.04 13.60
N GLY A 36 5.12 -8.14 12.62
CA GLY A 36 4.89 -6.71 12.83
C GLY A 36 5.15 -5.87 11.57
N VAL A 37 4.23 -4.97 11.26
CA VAL A 37 4.35 -3.97 10.19
C VAL A 37 3.84 -2.64 10.70
N THR A 38 4.53 -1.57 10.33
CA THR A 38 4.05 -0.21 10.56
C THR A 38 3.65 0.38 9.21
N ALA A 39 2.41 0.82 9.09
CA ALA A 39 1.91 1.46 7.88
C ALA A 39 1.71 2.95 8.13
N PHE A 40 2.27 3.79 7.27
CA PHE A 40 2.15 5.24 7.29
C PHE A 40 1.67 5.74 5.93
N LEU A 41 0.78 6.72 5.90
CA LEU A 41 0.51 7.45 4.67
C LEU A 41 1.67 8.45 4.46
N ARG A 42 2.32 8.39 3.29
CA ARG A 42 3.26 9.42 2.85
C ARG A 42 2.56 10.26 1.79
N SER A 43 1.82 11.26 2.24
CA SER A 43 1.33 12.35 1.40
C SER A 43 2.37 13.47 1.34
N SER A 44 2.49 14.14 0.20
CA SER A 44 3.32 15.36 0.08
C SER A 44 2.83 16.49 1.02
N THR A 45 1.60 16.35 1.52
CA THR A 45 0.99 17.22 2.54
C THR A 45 0.64 16.41 3.77
N VAL A 46 1.42 16.59 4.84
CA VAL A 46 1.29 15.97 6.16
C VAL A 46 -0.17 15.88 6.64
N GLY A 47 -0.62 14.65 6.95
CA GLY A 47 -1.68 14.41 7.92
C GLY A 47 -3.10 14.49 7.37
N LEU A 48 -3.57 13.41 6.76
CA LEU A 48 -4.94 13.32 6.25
C LEU A 48 -5.52 11.91 6.41
N TRP A 49 -5.77 11.50 7.66
CA TRP A 49 -6.89 10.57 7.91
C TRP A 49 -8.23 11.32 8.01
N GLU A 50 -8.22 12.66 7.99
CA GLU A 50 -9.41 13.51 7.94
C GLU A 50 -9.08 14.84 7.25
N LYS A 51 -9.57 15.01 6.02
CA LYS A 51 -10.15 16.24 5.44
C LYS A 51 -10.56 15.95 4.00
N GLU A 52 -11.81 16.31 3.77
CA GLU A 52 -12.30 16.79 2.49
C GLU A 52 -11.39 17.89 1.95
N SER A 53 -10.79 17.67 0.78
CA SER A 53 -10.61 18.74 -0.18
C SER A 53 -10.31 18.11 -1.54
N GLY A 54 -11.25 18.28 -2.47
CA GLY A 54 -11.29 17.69 -3.80
C GLY A 54 -10.24 18.21 -4.77
N GLU A 55 -8.96 18.10 -4.42
CA GLU A 55 -7.86 18.14 -5.38
C GLU A 55 -7.10 16.82 -5.27
N VAL A 56 -7.28 15.96 -6.28
CA VAL A 56 -6.61 14.66 -6.38
C VAL A 56 -5.13 14.93 -6.65
N GLN A 57 -4.32 15.04 -5.60
CA GLN A 57 -2.87 14.98 -5.73
C GLN A 57 -2.49 13.52 -5.98
N ARG A 58 -2.18 13.22 -7.25
CA ARG A 58 -1.77 11.89 -7.74
C ARG A 58 -0.47 11.36 -7.11
N ASP A 59 0.19 12.13 -6.27
CA ASP A 59 1.44 11.77 -5.58
C ASP A 59 1.23 11.17 -4.17
N ASP A 60 0.00 10.94 -3.74
CA ASP A 60 -0.26 10.28 -2.45
C ASP A 60 -0.01 8.78 -2.51
N VAL A 61 0.90 8.30 -1.63
CA VAL A 61 1.29 6.89 -1.53
C VAL A 61 1.18 6.39 -0.09
N VAL A 62 0.77 5.13 0.06
CA VAL A 62 0.83 4.42 1.34
C VAL A 62 2.19 3.74 1.45
N LEU A 63 2.92 4.07 2.52
CA LEU A 63 4.21 3.48 2.86
C LEU A 63 4.02 2.40 3.94
N PHE A 64 4.41 1.18 3.63
CA PHE A 64 4.53 0.09 4.62
C PHE A 64 5.99 -0.12 4.97
N GLU A 65 6.30 -0.15 6.26
CA GLU A 65 7.62 -0.39 6.81
C GLU A 65 7.65 -1.70 7.59
N ILE A 66 8.57 -2.59 7.19
CA ILE A 66 8.76 -3.91 7.79
C ILE A 66 10.19 -4.01 8.29
N MET A 67 10.36 -4.33 9.58
CA MET A 67 11.66 -4.59 10.19
C MET A 67 11.87 -6.10 10.31
N THR A 68 12.80 -6.67 9.55
CA THR A 68 13.10 -8.12 9.60
C THR A 68 14.60 -8.40 9.59
N ASN A 69 15.03 -9.51 10.17
CA ASN A 69 16.43 -9.92 10.17
C ASN A 69 16.83 -10.65 8.88
N ASP A 70 15.91 -11.40 8.29
CA ASP A 70 16.17 -12.17 7.08
C ASP A 70 14.99 -12.06 6.10
N PRO A 71 15.04 -11.12 5.14
CA PRO A 71 14.01 -11.04 4.12
C PRO A 71 14.16 -12.17 3.11
N ASP A 72 13.23 -13.11 3.14
CA ASP A 72 13.10 -14.14 2.10
C ASP A 72 12.82 -13.48 0.74
N ARG A 73 13.83 -13.48 -0.13
CA ARG A 73 13.76 -12.86 -1.46
C ARG A 73 12.68 -13.48 -2.34
N ASN A 74 12.43 -14.78 -2.22
CA ASN A 74 11.42 -15.46 -3.02
C ASN A 74 10.03 -15.03 -2.57
N TRP A 75 9.81 -14.94 -1.25
CA TRP A 75 8.58 -14.39 -0.70
C TRP A 75 8.32 -12.97 -1.23
N TRP A 76 9.32 -12.09 -1.18
CA TRP A 76 9.19 -10.71 -1.64
C TRP A 76 8.93 -10.58 -3.15
N GLN A 77 9.53 -11.45 -3.97
CA GLN A 77 9.29 -11.47 -5.41
C GLN A 77 7.85 -11.87 -5.74
N HIS A 78 7.33 -12.93 -5.11
CA HIS A 78 5.95 -13.35 -5.29
C HIS A 78 4.97 -12.28 -4.78
N TYR A 79 5.21 -11.77 -3.56
CA TYR A 79 4.33 -10.76 -2.98
C TYR A 79 4.31 -9.45 -3.80
N ARG A 80 5.46 -9.04 -4.35
CA ARG A 80 5.52 -7.91 -5.28
C ARG A 80 4.67 -8.17 -6.53
N HIS A 81 4.75 -9.36 -7.11
CA HIS A 81 3.97 -9.70 -8.30
C HIS A 81 2.46 -9.69 -8.01
N ASP A 82 2.05 -10.22 -6.86
CA ASP A 82 0.66 -10.20 -6.42
C ASP A 82 0.14 -8.78 -6.22
N LEU A 83 0.92 -7.91 -5.57
CA LEU A 83 0.58 -6.49 -5.43
C LEU A 83 0.47 -5.81 -6.79
N GLN A 84 1.42 -6.03 -7.71
CA GLN A 84 1.36 -5.47 -9.06
C GLN A 84 0.10 -5.90 -9.81
N ASN A 85 -0.35 -7.14 -9.64
CA ASN A 85 -1.60 -7.62 -10.25
C ASN A 85 -2.83 -6.99 -9.59
N ARG A 86 -2.90 -6.94 -8.25
CA ARG A 86 -4.02 -6.34 -7.50
C ARG A 86 -4.22 -4.86 -7.86
N PHE A 87 -3.14 -4.09 -7.89
CA PHE A 87 -3.17 -2.65 -8.24
C PHE A 87 -3.22 -2.37 -9.74
N ARG A 88 -3.10 -3.38 -10.62
CA ARG A 88 -3.38 -3.24 -12.06
C ARG A 88 -4.82 -3.62 -12.43
N GLN A 89 -5.47 -4.48 -11.65
CA GLN A 89 -6.76 -5.10 -12.03
C GLN A 89 -8.00 -4.31 -11.61
N GLN A 90 -7.91 -3.32 -10.73
CA GLN A 90 -9.09 -2.52 -10.39
C GLN A 90 -9.32 -1.39 -11.39
N SER A 91 -9.99 -1.75 -12.48
CA SER A 91 -10.81 -0.86 -13.32
C SER A 91 -12.09 -1.61 -13.70
N TRP A 92 -12.80 -2.16 -12.71
CA TRP A 92 -14.05 -2.89 -12.93
C TRP A 92 -15.14 -2.22 -12.10
N THR A 93 -15.42 -0.96 -12.44
CA THR A 93 -16.68 -0.31 -12.07
C THR A 93 -17.76 -0.97 -12.91
N THR A 94 -18.51 -1.90 -12.32
CA THR A 94 -19.78 -2.33 -12.91
C THR A 94 -20.77 -1.19 -12.68
N ALA A 95 -21.26 -0.64 -13.79
CA ALA A 95 -22.27 0.41 -13.88
C ALA A 95 -23.63 -0.02 -13.29
#